data_AF-A0A2N3Y8L0-F1
#
_entry.id   AF-A0A2N3Y8L0-F1
#
_cell.length_a   1.000
_cell.length_b   1.000
_cell.length_c   1.000
_cell.angle_alpha   90.00
_cell.angle_beta   90.00
_cell.angle_gamma   90.00
#
_symmetry.space_group_name_H-M   'P 1'
#
loop_
_entity.id
_entity.type
_entity.pdbx_description
1 polymer ?
#
loop_
_entity_poly.entity_id
_entity_poly.type
_entity_poly.pdbx_seq_one_letter_code
_entity_poly.pdbx_strand_id
1 'polypeptide(L)'
;MSESVSVSGHQALYVDLDRAPELLAELDGVREKYEAAQDVAYELSRIMPPFGDDVTVEVFRQLGERAQGGERSLFDTAQGMIDWIDGFKAAVQKAIDEHKRIDNETWMA
;
A
#
# COMPACT_ATOMS: atom_id res chain seq x y z
N MET A 1 -48.82 6.28 -16.56
CA MET A 1 -48.51 7.32 -15.56
C MET A 1 -47.17 6.96 -14.98
N SER A 2 -46.15 7.76 -15.26
CA SER A 2 -44.78 7.47 -14.86
C SER A 2 -44.63 7.75 -13.37
N GLU A 3 -44.36 6.72 -12.58
CA GLU A 3 -43.95 6.88 -11.18
C GLU A 3 -42.57 7.53 -11.16
N SER A 4 -42.49 8.74 -10.60
CA SER A 4 -41.22 9.35 -10.23
C SER A 4 -40.69 8.62 -9.00
N VAL A 5 -39.71 7.74 -9.19
CA VAL A 5 -38.90 7.22 -8.08
C VAL A 5 -38.15 8.41 -7.49
N SER A 6 -38.59 8.82 -6.30
CA SER A 6 -37.88 9.80 -5.48
C SER A 6 -36.56 9.17 -5.04
N VAL A 7 -35.49 9.50 -5.76
CA VAL A 7 -34.13 9.22 -5.31
C VAL A 7 -33.86 10.19 -4.16
N SER A 8 -33.92 9.68 -2.94
CA SER A 8 -33.50 10.38 -1.73
C SER A 8 -32.03 10.78 -1.86
N GLY A 9 -31.78 11.96 -2.40
CA GLY A 9 -30.50 12.65 -2.26
C GLY A 9 -30.20 12.89 -0.78
N HIS A 10 -28.90 13.00 -0.46
CA HIS A 10 -28.32 13.28 0.85
C HIS A 10 -27.82 12.10 1.69
N GLN A 11 -27.13 11.16 1.06
CA GLN A 11 -25.88 10.67 1.65
C GLN A 11 -24.78 10.76 0.58
N ALA A 12 -24.46 11.98 0.19
CA ALA A 12 -23.15 12.23 -0.36
C ALA A 12 -22.17 11.82 0.75
N LEU A 13 -21.32 10.82 0.50
CA LEU A 13 -20.11 10.60 1.27
C LEU A 13 -19.39 11.94 1.30
N TYR A 14 -19.48 12.65 2.43
CA TYR A 14 -18.73 13.88 2.65
C TYR A 14 -17.28 13.44 2.81
N VAL A 15 -16.58 13.30 1.69
CA VAL A 15 -15.13 13.12 1.69
C VAL A 15 -14.58 14.49 2.04
N ASP A 16 -14.13 14.63 3.28
CA ASP A 16 -13.39 15.79 3.73
C ASP A 16 -12.03 15.81 3.01
N LEU A 17 -12.04 16.41 1.81
CA LEU A 17 -10.87 16.48 0.94
C LEU A 17 -9.78 17.39 1.51
N ASP A 18 -10.08 18.20 2.52
CA ASP A 18 -9.08 18.96 3.27
C ASP A 18 -8.14 18.04 4.05
N ARG A 19 -8.59 16.84 4.42
CA ARG A 19 -7.77 15.82 5.09
C ARG A 19 -7.06 14.88 4.13
N ALA A 20 -7.34 14.96 2.83
CA ALA A 20 -6.72 14.08 1.85
C ALA A 20 -5.18 14.24 1.77
N PRO A 21 -4.59 15.44 1.93
CA PRO A 21 -3.14 15.60 2.08
C PRO A 21 -2.57 14.88 3.31
N GLU A 22 -3.27 14.90 4.45
CA GLU A 22 -2.84 14.19 5.66
C GLU A 22 -2.85 12.68 5.43
N LEU A 23 -3.92 12.15 4.82
CA LEU A 23 -4.03 10.73 4.47
C LEU A 23 -2.90 10.29 3.52
N LEU A 24 -2.58 11.09 2.50
CA LEU A 24 -1.48 10.78 1.58
C LEU A 24 -0.13 10.74 2.31
N ALA A 25 0.11 11.68 3.22
CA ALA A 25 1.33 11.71 4.03
C ALA A 25 1.41 10.51 5.01
N GLU A 26 0.30 10.10 5.61
CA GLU A 26 0.25 8.89 6.44
C GLU A 26 0.55 7.63 5.61
N LEU A 27 0.01 7.54 4.39
CA LEU A 27 0.30 6.44 3.47
C LEU A 27 1.77 6.40 3.04
N ASP A 28 2.40 7.56 2.83
CA ASP A 28 3.85 7.65 2.61
C ASP A 28 4.63 7.10 3.81
N GLY A 29 4.28 7.52 5.03
CA GLY A 29 4.93 7.01 6.24
C GLY A 29 4.73 5.52 6.48
N VAL A 30 3.62 4.94 6.01
CA VAL A 30 3.40 3.47 6.04
C VAL A 30 4.23 2.78 4.96
N ARG A 31 4.31 3.38 3.76
CA ARG A 31 5.13 2.86 2.64
C ARG A 31 6.60 2.75 3.04
N GLU A 32 7.16 3.79 3.65
CA GLU A 32 8.54 3.83 4.15
C GLU A 32 8.83 2.71 5.16
N LYS A 33 7.86 2.36 6.01
CA LYS A 33 8.00 1.24 6.97
C LYS A 33 8.10 -0.11 6.27
N TYR A 34 7.38 -0.30 5.17
CA TYR A 34 7.48 -1.54 4.39
C TYR A 34 8.76 -1.59 3.55
N GLU A 35 9.28 -0.46 3.09
CA GLU A 35 10.63 -0.39 2.48
C GLU A 35 11.69 -0.82 3.50
N ALA A 36 11.64 -0.29 4.72
CA ALA A 36 12.56 -0.72 5.79
C ALA A 36 12.41 -2.22 6.13
N ALA A 37 11.19 -2.75 6.12
CA ALA A 37 10.96 -4.19 6.33
C ALA A 37 11.55 -5.04 5.19
N GLN A 38 11.48 -4.54 3.95
CA GLN A 38 12.07 -5.18 2.78
C GLN A 38 13.59 -5.22 2.87
N ASP A 39 14.22 -4.13 3.31
CA ASP A 39 15.67 -4.07 3.57
C ASP A 39 16.10 -5.08 4.63
N VAL A 40 15.36 -5.19 5.74
CA VAL A 40 15.64 -6.17 6.79
C VAL A 40 15.49 -7.61 6.26
N ALA A 41 14.47 -7.89 5.45
CA ALA A 41 14.29 -9.20 4.82
C ALA A 41 15.47 -9.55 3.89
N TYR A 42 15.97 -8.56 3.15
CA TYR A 42 17.16 -8.70 2.32
C TYR A 42 18.43 -8.97 3.16
N GLU A 43 18.60 -8.30 4.30
CA GLU A 43 19.73 -8.55 5.20
C GLU A 43 19.66 -9.96 5.80
N LEU A 44 18.48 -10.37 6.27
CA LEU A 44 18.23 -11.71 6.82
C LEU A 44 18.55 -12.82 5.82
N SER A 45 18.29 -12.60 4.52
CA SER A 45 18.56 -13.62 3.49
C SER A 45 20.05 -13.88 3.27
N ARG A 46 20.91 -12.95 3.71
CA ARG A 46 22.36 -12.96 3.48
C ARG A 46 23.16 -13.37 4.71
N ILE A 47 22.50 -13.72 5.81
CA ILE A 47 23.19 -14.19 7.00
C ILE A 47 23.86 -15.53 6.70
N MET A 48 25.17 -15.59 6.93
CA MET A 48 25.95 -16.82 6.76
C MET A 48 25.90 -17.68 8.02
N PRO A 49 25.86 -19.02 7.88
CA PRO A 49 25.91 -19.91 9.02
C PRO A 49 27.25 -19.77 9.77
N PRO A 50 27.23 -19.76 11.12
CA PRO A 50 28.46 -19.64 11.92
C PRO A 50 29.33 -20.89 11.89
N PHE A 51 28.75 -22.04 11.52
CA PHE A 51 29.40 -23.34 11.44
C PHE A 51 29.03 -24.03 10.13
N GLY A 52 29.95 -24.84 9.60
CA GLY A 52 29.78 -25.56 8.35
C GLY A 52 29.19 -26.96 8.51
N ASP A 53 28.55 -27.27 9.64
CA ASP A 53 27.84 -28.54 9.78
C ASP A 53 26.54 -28.53 8.95
N ASP A 54 26.18 -29.70 8.43
CA ASP A 54 25.07 -29.83 7.46
C ASP A 54 23.74 -29.29 7.99
N VAL A 55 23.48 -29.46 9.30
CA VAL A 55 22.23 -29.01 9.92
C VAL A 55 22.19 -27.49 10.01
N THR A 56 23.26 -26.85 10.48
CA THR A 56 23.34 -25.39 10.54
C THR A 56 23.26 -24.77 9.15
N VAL A 57 23.97 -25.32 8.16
CA VAL A 57 23.92 -24.82 6.78
C VAL A 57 22.50 -24.89 6.22
N GLU A 58 21.80 -26.02 6.42
CA GLU A 58 20.44 -26.20 5.93
C GLU A 58 19.43 -25.26 6.61
N VAL A 59 19.57 -25.03 7.92
CA VAL A 59 18.72 -24.06 8.65
C VAL A 59 18.87 -22.65 8.09
N PHE A 60 20.10 -22.20 7.85
CA PHE A 60 20.37 -20.87 7.31
C PHE A 60 19.90 -20.74 5.85
N ARG A 61 20.00 -21.82 5.06
CA ARG A 61 19.44 -21.87 3.71
C ARG A 61 17.91 -21.66 3.73
N GLN A 62 17.20 -22.39 4.57
CA GLN A 62 15.74 -22.26 4.70
C GLN A 62 15.32 -20.90 5.26
N LEU A 63 16.09 -20.34 6.21
CA LEU A 63 15.87 -18.99 6.71
C LEU A 63 16.03 -17.97 5.58
N GLY A 64 17.05 -18.16 4.75
CA GLY A 64 17.29 -17.37 3.55
C GLY A 64 16.09 -17.36 2.62
N GLU A 65 15.57 -18.53 2.26
CA GLU A 65 14.39 -18.67 1.37
C GLU A 65 13.12 -18.02 1.94
N ARG A 66 12.90 -18.12 3.26
CA ARG A 66 11.77 -17.47 3.92
C ARG A 66 11.92 -15.95 3.99
N ALA A 67 13.14 -15.46 4.13
CA ALA A 67 13.43 -14.05 4.12
C ALA A 67 13.30 -13.47 2.69
N GLN A 68 13.88 -14.14 1.70
CA GLN A 68 13.90 -13.74 0.30
C GLN A 68 14.03 -14.95 -0.64
N GLY A 69 13.12 -15.09 -1.60
CA GLY A 69 13.23 -16.06 -2.70
C GLY A 69 12.20 -17.20 -2.73
N GLY A 70 11.33 -17.32 -1.72
CA GLY A 70 10.14 -18.16 -1.76
C GLY A 70 8.85 -17.37 -1.98
N GLU A 71 7.84 -17.97 -2.62
CA GLU A 71 6.50 -17.37 -2.70
C GLU A 71 5.99 -17.05 -1.28
N ARG A 72 5.54 -15.81 -1.05
CA ARG A 72 5.17 -15.29 0.29
C ARG A 72 6.36 -15.18 1.26
N SER A 73 7.57 -14.99 0.75
CA SER A 73 8.70 -14.55 1.57
C SER A 73 8.40 -13.21 2.26
N LEU A 74 9.20 -12.88 3.29
CA LEU A 74 9.09 -11.59 3.97
C LEU A 74 9.28 -10.43 2.98
N PHE A 75 10.25 -10.57 2.08
CA PHE A 75 10.53 -9.60 1.03
C PHE A 75 9.34 -9.40 0.08
N ASP A 76 8.78 -10.50 -0.47
CA ASP A 76 7.66 -10.42 -1.41
C ASP A 76 6.39 -9.89 -0.75
N THR A 77 6.19 -10.23 0.53
CA THR A 77 5.06 -9.72 1.31
C THR A 77 5.18 -8.21 1.50
N ALA A 78 6.38 -7.71 1.86
CA ALA A 78 6.63 -6.28 1.99
C ALA A 78 6.42 -5.56 0.65
N GLN A 79 6.91 -6.13 -0.46
CA GLN A 79 6.68 -5.58 -1.81
C GLN A 79 5.19 -5.50 -2.15
N GLY A 80 4.42 -6.57 -1.90
CA GLY A 80 2.98 -6.56 -2.15
C GLY A 80 2.22 -5.51 -1.35
N MET A 81 2.66 -5.22 -0.11
CA MET A 81 2.09 -4.14 0.70
C MET A 81 2.47 -2.75 0.14
N ILE A 82 3.70 -2.56 -0.35
CA ILE A 82 4.12 -1.33 -1.03
C ILE A 82 3.26 -1.09 -2.27
N ASP A 83 3.11 -2.09 -3.13
CA ASP A 83 2.32 -2.00 -4.36
C ASP A 83 0.86 -1.65 -4.05
N TRP A 84 0.29 -2.24 -2.99
CA TRP A 84 -1.06 -1.91 -2.53
C TRP A 84 -1.17 -0.45 -2.07
N ILE A 85 -0.20 0.05 -1.30
CA ILE A 85 -0.18 1.44 -0.83
C ILE A 85 -0.08 2.41 -2.02
N ASP A 86 0.80 2.13 -2.97
CA ASP A 86 0.97 2.96 -4.17
C ASP A 86 -0.31 2.99 -5.01
N GLY A 87 -0.98 1.84 -5.17
CA GLY A 87 -2.29 1.76 -5.81
C GLY A 87 -3.37 2.55 -5.07
N PHE A 88 -3.38 2.49 -3.73
CA PHE A 88 -4.35 3.22 -2.92
C PHE A 88 -4.13 4.74 -3.00
N LYS A 89 -2.87 5.19 -2.91
CA LYS A 89 -2.51 6.61 -3.10
C LYS A 89 -2.94 7.14 -4.46
N ALA A 90 -2.71 6.37 -5.53
CA ALA A 90 -3.15 6.75 -6.87
C ALA A 90 -4.68 6.91 -6.98
N ALA A 91 -5.44 6.02 -6.32
CA ALA A 91 -6.89 6.12 -6.27
C ALA A 91 -7.37 7.36 -5.50
N VAL A 92 -6.74 7.67 -4.36
CA VAL A 92 -7.03 8.89 -3.57
C VAL A 92 -6.72 10.15 -4.38
N GLN A 93 -5.56 10.21 -5.03
CA GLN A 93 -5.18 11.34 -5.86
C GLN A 93 -6.18 11.58 -7.00
N LYS A 94 -6.61 10.50 -7.67
CA LYS A 94 -7.63 10.58 -8.72
C LYS A 94 -8.96 11.12 -8.20
N ALA A 95 -9.38 10.74 -6.99
CA ALA A 95 -10.60 11.24 -6.38
C ALA A 95 -10.51 12.75 -6.06
N ILE A 96 -9.36 13.21 -5.55
CA ILE A 96 -9.09 14.64 -5.31
C ILE A 96 -9.14 15.42 -6.62
N ASP A 97 -8.47 14.94 -7.66
CA ASP A 97 -8.39 15.63 -8.95
C ASP A 97 -9.76 15.74 -9.62
N GLU A 98 -10.58 14.69 -9.53
CA GLU A 98 -11.94 14.68 -10.05
C GLU A 98 -12.85 15.67 -9.31
N HIS A 99 -12.73 15.78 -7.99
CA HIS A 99 -13.48 16.78 -7.23
C HIS A 99 -13.09 18.21 -7.64
N LYS A 100 -11.79 18.49 -7.74
CA LYS A 100 -11.28 19.81 -8.19
C LYS A 100 -11.80 20.16 -9.59
N ARG A 101 -11.89 19.18 -10.49
CA ARG A 101 -12.44 19.38 -11.84
C ARG A 101 -13.92 19.80 -11.78
N ILE A 102 -14.74 19.07 -11.02
CA ILE A 102 -16.18 19.34 -10.86
C ILE A 102 -16.42 20.71 -10.23
N ASP A 103 -15.67 21.07 -9.19
CA ASP A 103 -15.79 22.37 -8.55
C ASP A 103 -15.46 23.51 -9.52
N ASN A 104 -14.37 23.38 -10.30
CA ASN A 104 -13.96 24.39 -11.27
C ASN A 104 -14.99 24.54 -12.41
N GLU A 105 -15.57 23.44 -12.88
CA GLU A 105 -16.64 23.47 -13.89
C GLU A 105 -17.93 24.13 -13.36
N THR A 106 -18.23 23.94 -12.08
CA THR A 106 -19.42 24.52 -11.43
C THR A 106 -19.25 26.01 -11.14
N TRP A 107 -18.05 26.47 -10.82
CA TRP A 107 -17.75 27.90 -10.59
C TRP A 107 -17.65 28.73 -11.87
N MET A 108 -17.38 28.10 -13.01
CA MET A 108 -17.24 28.75 -14.33
C MET A 108 -18.52 28.72 -15.17
N ALA A 109 -19.59 28.07 -14.68
CA ALA A 109 -20.92 27.99 -15.28
C ALA A 109 -21.90 29.02 -14.69
#